data_AF-A0A933XM71-F1
#
_entry.id   AF-A0A933XM71-F1
#
_cell.length_a   1.000
_cell.length_b   1.000
_cell.length_c   1.000
_cell.angle_alpha   90.00
_cell.angle_beta   90.00
_cell.angle_gamma   90.00
#
_symmetry.space_group_name_H-M   'P 1'
#
loop_
_entity.id
_entity.type
_entity.pdbx_description
1 polymer ?
#
loop_
_entity_poly.entity_id
_entity_poly.type
_entity_poly.pdbx_seq_one_letter_code
_entity_poly.pdbx_strand_id
1 'polypeptide(L)'
;MSYRKRTKGSKKYNAMRAARLRQIAEGTAPDYPIDLPELRRRITIEDFDFGYVKEVVELRKSNRIDSYRMIVDGTVIKRGDTERIGWARALEKIRMAFPRVKSLR
;
A
#
# COMPACT_ATOMS: atom_id res chain seq x y z
N MET A 1 -15.55 -16.22 35.28
CA MET A 1 -14.14 -15.79 35.12
C MET A 1 -14.11 -14.29 34.83
N SER A 2 -13.51 -13.48 35.71
CA SER A 2 -13.36 -12.03 35.47
C SER A 2 -12.15 -11.79 34.57
N TYR A 3 -12.38 -11.28 33.35
CA TYR A 3 -11.30 -11.00 32.40
C TYR A 3 -10.56 -9.73 32.81
N ARG A 4 -9.31 -9.87 33.26
CA ARG A 4 -8.46 -8.76 33.69
C ARG A 4 -8.02 -7.96 32.46
N LYS A 5 -8.74 -6.88 32.13
CA LYS A 5 -8.38 -5.99 31.02
C LYS A 5 -7.04 -5.31 31.33
N ARG A 6 -6.04 -5.53 30.46
CA ARG A 6 -4.74 -4.86 30.54
C ARG A 6 -4.93 -3.38 30.17
N THR A 7 -4.95 -2.51 31.17
CA THR A 7 -5.12 -1.06 30.99
C THR A 7 -3.85 -0.33 30.53
N LYS A 8 -2.68 -0.95 30.66
CA LYS A 8 -1.38 -0.37 30.29
C LYS A 8 -0.72 -1.14 29.14
N GLY A 9 -0.44 -0.45 28.04
CA GLY A 9 0.39 -0.96 26.94
C GLY A 9 1.78 -1.37 27.42
N SER A 10 2.46 -2.23 26.65
CA SER A 10 3.87 -2.59 26.95
C SER A 10 4.74 -1.34 27.08
N LYS A 11 5.72 -1.34 28.00
CA LYS A 11 6.69 -0.23 28.16
C LYS A 11 7.29 0.19 26.82
N LYS A 12 7.66 -0.80 25.98
CA LYS A 12 8.19 -0.60 24.62
C LYS A 12 7.21 0.13 23.70
N TYR A 13 5.93 -0.27 23.73
CA TYR A 13 4.88 0.34 22.92
C TYR A 13 4.62 1.80 23.34
N ASN A 14 4.56 2.06 24.64
CA ASN A 14 4.32 3.40 25.17
C ASN A 14 5.50 4.34 24.84
N ALA A 15 6.74 3.85 24.96
CA ALA A 15 7.94 4.62 24.60
C ALA A 15 7.99 4.96 23.10
N MET A 16 7.70 3.99 22.22
CA MET A 16 7.60 4.21 20.78
C MET A 16 6.53 5.25 20.44
N ARG A 17 5.35 5.16 21.06
CA ARG A 17 4.27 6.13 20.86
C ARG A 17 4.67 7.53 21.31
N ALA A 18 5.30 7.66 22.48
CA ALA A 18 5.77 8.94 23.00
C ALA A 18 6.87 9.57 22.15
N ALA A 19 7.79 8.78 21.59
CA ALA A 19 8.81 9.25 20.67
C ALA A 19 8.20 9.76 19.36
N ARG A 20 7.24 9.02 18.78
CA ARG A 20 6.50 9.46 17.58
C ARG A 20 5.74 10.76 17.81
N LEU A 21 5.09 10.91 18.96
CA LEU A 21 4.35 12.13 19.29
C LEU A 21 5.29 13.34 19.46
N ARG A 22 6.45 13.17 20.09
CA ARG A 22 7.48 14.22 20.18
C ARG A 22 7.96 14.65 18.80
N GLN A 23 8.29 13.69 17.94
CA GLN A 23 8.71 13.97 16.57
C GLN A 23 7.66 14.73 15.75
N ILE A 24 6.36 14.44 15.97
CA ILE A 24 5.26 15.17 15.32
C ILE A 24 5.13 16.59 15.89
N ALA A 25 5.29 16.76 17.20
CA ALA A 25 5.15 18.06 17.87
C ALA A 25 6.34 19.01 17.60
N GLU A 26 7.55 18.47 17.48
CA GLU A 26 8.79 19.20 17.21
C GLU A 26 9.03 19.41 15.70
N GLY A 27 8.39 18.61 14.86
CA GLY A 27 8.50 18.72 13.40
C GLY A 27 7.67 19.88 12.86
N THR A 28 8.20 20.57 11.84
CA THR A 28 7.41 21.53 11.06
C THR A 28 6.25 20.80 10.39
N ALA A 29 5.02 21.30 10.59
CA ALA A 29 3.87 20.79 9.86
C ALA A 29 4.16 20.97 8.35
N PRO A 30 4.02 19.92 7.53
CA PRO A 30 4.22 20.08 6.10
C PRO A 30 3.17 21.05 5.56
N ASP A 31 3.57 21.91 4.63
CA ASP A 31 2.63 22.75 3.91
C ASP A 31 1.67 21.86 3.12
N TYR A 32 0.38 21.95 3.47
CA TYR A 32 -0.69 21.28 2.75
C TYR A 32 -1.34 22.25 1.78
N PRO A 33 -1.65 21.82 0.55
CA PRO A 33 -1.50 20.46 0.03
C PRO A 33 -0.08 20.17 -0.50
N ILE A 34 0.48 19.03 -0.09
CA ILE A 34 1.71 18.51 -0.70
C ILE A 34 1.40 18.14 -2.15
N ASP A 35 2.09 18.74 -3.12
CA ASP A 35 1.99 18.30 -4.49
C ASP A 35 2.69 16.95 -4.65
N LEU A 36 1.89 15.92 -4.95
CA LEU A 36 2.38 14.56 -5.11
C LEU A 36 2.73 14.31 -6.58
N PRO A 37 3.77 13.50 -6.86
CA PRO A 37 4.15 13.18 -8.23
C PRO A 37 3.03 12.41 -8.93
N GLU A 38 2.94 12.60 -10.26
CA GLU A 38 1.95 11.92 -11.10
C GLU A 38 2.12 10.40 -11.05
N LEU A 39 3.36 9.89 -11.17
CA LEU A 39 3.67 8.50 -10.89
C LEU A 39 4.01 8.35 -9.40
N ARG A 40 3.13 7.71 -8.64
CA ARG A 40 3.31 7.54 -7.18
C ARG A 40 4.17 6.32 -6.89
N ARG A 41 3.94 5.22 -7.61
CA ARG A 41 4.68 3.96 -7.50
C ARG A 41 4.67 3.23 -8.85
N ARG A 42 5.71 2.46 -9.08
CA ARG A 42 5.78 1.45 -10.15
C ARG A 42 6.13 0.11 -9.51
N ILE A 43 5.40 -0.93 -9.86
CA ILE A 43 5.67 -2.30 -9.45
C ILE A 43 6.00 -3.07 -10.73
N THR A 44 7.18 -3.66 -10.77
CA THR A 44 7.59 -4.56 -11.85
C THR A 44 7.59 -5.97 -11.29
N ILE A 45 6.92 -6.86 -11.99
CA ILE A 45 6.84 -8.28 -11.64
C ILE A 45 7.51 -9.03 -12.77
N GLU A 46 8.54 -9.79 -12.42
CA GLU A 46 9.20 -10.72 -13.31
C GLU A 46 8.89 -12.12 -12.79
N ASP A 47 8.07 -12.83 -13.55
CA ASP A 47 7.60 -14.18 -13.22
C ASP A 47 8.36 -15.20 -14.09
N PHE A 48 8.68 -16.34 -13.48
CA PHE A 48 9.45 -17.43 -14.07
C PHE A 48 8.75 -18.79 -13.88
N ASP A 49 7.59 -18.84 -13.21
CA ASP A 49 6.92 -20.10 -12.84
C ASP A 49 6.45 -20.90 -14.06
N PHE A 50 6.05 -20.22 -15.15
CA PHE A 50 5.57 -20.84 -16.40
C PHE A 50 6.28 -20.31 -17.65
N GLY A 51 7.53 -19.85 -17.47
CA GLY A 51 8.27 -19.08 -18.47
C GLY A 51 8.41 -17.61 -18.07
N TYR A 52 9.25 -16.87 -18.80
CA TYR A 52 9.52 -15.47 -18.47
C TYR A 52 8.37 -14.57 -18.87
N VAL A 53 7.79 -13.90 -17.88
CA VAL A 53 6.78 -12.85 -18.06
C VAL A 53 7.21 -11.61 -17.28
N LYS A 54 7.11 -10.44 -17.91
CA LYS A 54 7.40 -9.16 -17.28
C LYS A 54 6.19 -8.25 -17.37
N GLU A 55 5.63 -7.91 -16.22
CA GLU A 55 4.46 -7.04 -16.11
C GLU A 55 4.81 -5.78 -15.33
N VAL A 56 4.33 -4.64 -15.81
CA VAL A 56 4.55 -3.34 -15.17
C VAL A 56 3.23 -2.74 -14.75
N VAL A 57 3.08 -2.57 -13.44
CA VAL A 57 1.94 -1.88 -12.83
C VAL A 57 2.36 -0.49 -12.43
N GLU A 58 1.74 0.53 -13.01
CA GLU A 58 1.88 1.92 -12.61
C GLU A 58 0.73 2.33 -11.69
N LEU A 59 1.07 2.92 -10.55
CA LEU A 59 0.10 3.54 -9.65
C LEU A 59 0.28 5.05 -9.74
N ARG A 60 -0.64 5.68 -10.46
CA ARG A 60 -0.64 7.13 -10.65
C ARG A 60 -1.43 7.87 -9.59
N LYS A 61 -1.18 9.16 -9.48
CA LYS A 61 -1.88 10.10 -8.60
C LYS A 61 -3.37 10.02 -8.85
N SER A 62 -4.13 10.19 -7.77
CA SER A 62 -5.58 10.37 -7.82
C SER A 62 -5.96 11.57 -6.96
N ASN A 63 -7.23 11.97 -6.99
CA ASN A 63 -7.74 13.03 -6.13
C ASN A 63 -7.75 12.68 -4.63
N ARG A 64 -7.44 11.44 -4.25
CA ARG A 64 -7.26 11.03 -2.85
C ARG A 64 -5.84 10.53 -2.61
N ILE A 65 -5.21 11.02 -1.55
CA ILE A 65 -3.82 10.67 -1.17
C ILE A 65 -3.63 9.18 -0.85
N ASP A 66 -4.67 8.51 -0.37
CA ASP A 66 -4.70 7.09 0.00
C ASP A 66 -5.08 6.15 -1.16
N SER A 67 -5.33 6.70 -2.35
CA SER A 67 -5.80 5.96 -3.53
C SER A 67 -4.95 6.25 -4.76
N TYR A 68 -5.01 5.35 -5.74
CA TYR A 68 -4.23 5.41 -6.96
C TYR A 68 -5.11 5.21 -8.19
N ARG A 69 -4.66 5.68 -9.35
CA ARG A 69 -5.13 5.21 -10.65
C ARG A 69 -4.18 4.11 -11.11
N MET A 70 -4.62 2.85 -11.11
CA MET A 70 -3.79 1.71 -11.47
C MET A 70 -3.84 1.48 -12.98
N ILE A 71 -2.66 1.43 -13.60
CA ILE A 71 -2.47 1.16 -15.02
C ILE A 71 -1.61 -0.09 -15.14
N VAL A 72 -2.06 -1.05 -15.95
CA VAL A 72 -1.32 -2.26 -16.30
C VAL A 72 -1.26 -2.28 -17.82
N ASP A 73 -0.06 -2.27 -18.39
CA ASP A 73 0.17 -2.23 -19.84
C ASP A 73 -0.68 -1.19 -20.59
N GLY A 74 -0.73 0.03 -20.04
CA GLY A 74 -1.51 1.14 -20.61
C GLY A 74 -3.02 1.07 -20.34
N THR A 75 -3.53 -0.04 -19.79
CA THR A 75 -4.96 -0.21 -19.46
C THR A 75 -5.25 0.26 -18.04
N VAL A 76 -6.22 1.17 -17.89
CA VAL A 76 -6.68 1.64 -16.58
C VAL A 76 -7.57 0.57 -15.95
N ILE A 77 -7.17 0.12 -14.76
CA ILE A 77 -7.92 -0.88 -14.00
C ILE A 77 -8.96 -0.19 -13.13
N LYS A 78 -10.24 -0.37 -13.51
CA LYS A 78 -11.38 0.18 -12.77
C LYS A 78 -11.85 -0.75 -11.64
N ARG A 79 -12.55 -0.16 -10.69
CA ARG A 79 -13.28 -0.84 -9.61
C ARG A 79 -14.74 -0.37 -9.64
N GLY A 80 -15.63 -1.17 -10.22
CA GLY A 80 -16.98 -0.71 -10.53
C GLY A 80 -16.90 0.54 -11.41
N ASP A 81 -17.58 1.61 -11.00
CA ASP A 81 -17.63 2.87 -11.76
C ASP A 81 -16.45 3.82 -11.49
N THR A 82 -15.50 3.45 -10.62
CA THR A 82 -14.37 4.33 -10.26
C THR A 82 -13.04 3.82 -10.83
N GLU A 83 -12.21 4.74 -11.33
CA GLU A 83 -10.82 4.47 -11.75
C GLU A 83 -9.83 4.45 -10.57
N ARG A 84 -10.32 4.73 -9.37
CA ARG A 84 -9.52 4.78 -8.14
C ARG A 84 -9.46 3.42 -7.47
N ILE A 85 -8.26 3.03 -7.05
CA ILE A 85 -8.00 1.80 -6.31
C ILE A 85 -7.11 2.07 -5.09
N GLY A 86 -7.51 1.56 -3.93
CA GLY A 86 -6.69 1.60 -2.73
C GLY A 86 -5.56 0.56 -2.78
N TRP A 87 -4.49 0.78 -2.00
CA TRP A 87 -3.31 -0.09 -1.98
C TRP A 87 -3.63 -1.58 -1.79
N ALA A 88 -4.48 -1.92 -0.81
CA ALA A 88 -4.84 -3.31 -0.54
C ALA A 88 -5.50 -4.00 -1.75
N ARG A 89 -6.35 -3.28 -2.49
CA ARG A 89 -7.03 -3.80 -3.68
C ARG A 89 -6.09 -3.89 -4.88
N ALA A 90 -5.14 -2.97 -5.02
CA ALA A 90 -4.09 -3.09 -6.04
C ALA A 90 -3.26 -4.36 -5.81
N LEU A 91 -2.84 -4.62 -4.56
CA LEU A 91 -2.13 -5.85 -4.19
C LEU A 91 -2.96 -7.11 -4.39
N GLU A 92 -4.26 -7.07 -4.08
CA GLU A 92 -5.17 -8.20 -4.33
C GLU A 92 -5.26 -8.55 -5.82
N LYS A 93 -5.42 -7.54 -6.69
CA LYS A 93 -5.45 -7.75 -8.15
C LYS A 93 -4.14 -8.33 -8.67
N ILE A 94 -3.01 -7.81 -8.20
CA ILE A 94 -1.69 -8.36 -8.51
C ILE A 94 -1.63 -9.83 -8.09
N ARG A 95 -2.01 -10.14 -6.84
CA ARG A 95 -2.04 -11.53 -6.35
C ARG A 95 -2.94 -12.44 -7.20
N MET A 96 -4.04 -11.94 -7.74
CA MET A 96 -4.93 -12.72 -8.60
C MET A 96 -4.33 -12.99 -9.98
N ALA A 97 -3.54 -12.04 -10.52
CA ALA A 97 -2.85 -12.20 -11.79
C ALA A 97 -1.68 -13.19 -11.71
N PHE A 98 -1.02 -13.27 -10.55
CA PHE A 98 0.11 -14.16 -10.29
C PHE A 98 -0.25 -15.20 -9.22
N PRO A 99 -0.96 -16.29 -9.60
CA PRO A 99 -1.42 -17.30 -8.66
C PRO A 99 -0.23 -18.04 -8.03
N ARG A 100 -0.40 -18.44 -6.77
CA ARG A 100 0.62 -19.20 -6.05
C ARG A 100 0.71 -20.62 -6.62
N VAL A 101 1.91 -21.03 -7.01
CA VAL A 101 2.19 -22.40 -7.44
C VAL A 101 2.70 -23.21 -6.25
N LYS A 102 2.26 -24.47 -6.14
CA LYS A 102 2.75 -25.39 -5.11
C LYS A 102 4.15 -25.87 -5.50
N SER A 103 5.14 -25.64 -4.63
CA SER A 103 6.44 -26.30 -4.72
C SER A 103 6.30 -27.76 -4.29
N LEU A 104 6.98 -28.68 -4.99
CA LEU A 104 7.08 -30.10 -4.62
C LEU A 104 8.07 -30.36 -3.48
N ARG A 105 8.77 -29.31 -3.01
CA ARG A 105 9.80 -29.39 -1.99
C ARG A 105 9.25 -29.48 -0.57
#